data_AF-A0A559M8L2-F1
#
_entry.id   AF-A0A559M8L2-F1
#
_cell.length_a   1.000
_cell.length_b   1.000
_cell.length_c   1.000
_cell.angle_alpha   90.00
_cell.angle_beta   90.00
_cell.angle_gamma   90.00
#
_symmetry.space_group_name_H-M   'P 1'
#
loop_
_entity.id
_entity.type
_entity.pdbx_description
1 polymer ?
#
loop_
_entity_poly.entity_id
_entity_poly.type
_entity_poly.pdbx_seq_one_letter_code
_entity_poly.pdbx_strand_id
1 'polypeptide(L)'
;MSNFVDLTIYEKNHDVGGTWLENRYPGLGCDVPAHVYVFPWEPNPDFDSFYATGPEIWAYIRKTTTKYHLDEHVKFNSRVIESVWDDSTSKWHVKVERNGQIIQDEADVLVNGSGILK
;
A
#
# COMPACT_ATOMS: atom_id res chain seq x y z
N MET A 1 -17.76 16.63 0.32
CA MET A 1 -18.10 15.89 -0.91
C MET A 1 -18.89 14.68 -0.48
N SER A 2 -20.01 14.40 -1.14
CA SER A 2 -20.85 13.26 -0.80
C SER A 2 -20.05 11.96 -0.99
N ASN A 3 -19.97 11.11 0.02
CA ASN A 3 -19.30 9.79 -0.06
C ASN A 3 -20.13 8.88 -0.95
N PHE A 4 -19.84 8.86 -2.26
CA PHE A 4 -20.46 7.94 -3.20
C PHE A 4 -19.73 6.58 -3.27
N VAL A 5 -18.58 6.45 -2.60
CA VAL A 5 -17.73 5.26 -2.63
C VAL A 5 -17.21 5.00 -1.22
N ASP A 6 -17.36 3.75 -0.76
CA ASP A 6 -16.68 3.23 0.42
C ASP A 6 -15.32 2.65 -0.01
N LEU A 7 -14.24 3.04 0.68
CA LEU A 7 -12.88 2.62 0.37
C LEU A 7 -12.23 1.91 1.56
N THR A 8 -11.77 0.69 1.31
CA THR A 8 -10.92 -0.10 2.21
C THR A 8 -9.66 -0.53 1.47
N ILE A 9 -8.51 -0.35 2.12
CA ILE A 9 -7.21 -0.82 1.64
C ILE A 9 -6.71 -1.89 2.61
N TYR A 10 -6.38 -3.08 2.12
CA TYR A 10 -5.78 -4.14 2.94
C TYR A 10 -4.27 -4.17 2.76
N GLU A 11 -3.54 -4.08 3.87
CA GLU A 11 -2.07 -4.17 3.91
C GLU A 11 -1.67 -5.28 4.88
N LYS A 12 -0.85 -6.22 4.40
CA LYS A 12 -0.41 -7.37 5.21
C LYS A 12 0.54 -6.93 6.34
N ASN A 13 1.23 -5.83 6.16
CA ASN A 13 2.20 -5.29 7.10
C ASN A 13 1.56 -4.39 8.15
N HIS A 14 2.38 -4.03 9.14
CA HIS A 14 2.00 -3.17 10.26
C HIS A 14 2.03 -1.67 9.92
N ASP A 15 2.57 -1.29 8.77
CA ASP A 15 2.71 0.09 8.29
C ASP A 15 2.66 0.09 6.75
N VAL A 16 2.54 1.28 6.15
CA VAL A 16 2.67 1.46 4.69
C VAL A 16 4.12 1.36 4.26
N GLY A 17 4.35 1.14 2.96
CA GLY A 17 5.69 1.21 2.36
C GLY A 17 6.03 0.05 1.42
N GLY A 18 5.30 -1.07 1.50
CA GLY A 18 5.49 -2.23 0.62
C GLY A 18 6.96 -2.66 0.59
N THR A 19 7.57 -2.64 -0.60
CA THR A 19 9.00 -2.95 -0.82
C THR A 19 9.92 -2.24 0.18
N TRP A 20 9.68 -0.97 0.47
CA TRP A 20 10.51 -0.15 1.35
C TRP A 20 10.23 -0.36 2.83
N LEU A 21 9.20 -1.16 3.18
CA LEU A 21 8.96 -1.65 4.53
C LEU A 21 9.56 -3.05 4.74
N GLU A 22 9.41 -3.93 3.76
CA GLU A 22 9.87 -5.33 3.83
C GLU A 22 11.39 -5.45 3.84
N ASN A 23 12.08 -4.66 3.02
CA ASN A 23 13.51 -4.79 2.82
C ASN A 23 14.26 -3.96 3.88
N ARG A 24 15.18 -4.60 4.61
CA ARG A 24 15.94 -3.99 5.72
C ARG A 24 17.44 -4.34 5.71
N TYR A 25 17.95 -4.84 4.59
CA TYR A 25 19.36 -5.23 4.48
C TYR A 25 20.29 -4.00 4.41
N PRO A 26 21.55 -4.12 4.88
CA PRO A 26 22.52 -3.02 4.80
C PRO A 26 22.78 -2.57 3.37
N GLY A 27 22.73 -1.26 3.13
CA GLY A 27 22.96 -0.68 1.80
C GLY A 27 21.75 -0.67 0.87
N LEU A 28 20.54 -1.00 1.37
CA LEU A 28 19.30 -0.88 0.60
C LEU A 28 19.11 0.55 0.07
N GLY A 29 19.01 0.68 -1.25
CA GLY A 29 18.70 1.92 -1.95
C GLY A 29 18.00 1.65 -3.28
N CYS A 30 17.40 2.69 -3.85
CA CYS A 30 16.78 2.61 -5.16
C CYS A 30 17.82 2.80 -6.27
N ASP A 31 17.69 2.04 -7.35
CA ASP A 31 18.48 2.16 -8.57
C ASP A 31 18.01 3.30 -9.50
N VAL A 32 16.83 3.87 -9.22
CA VAL A 32 16.28 5.02 -9.92
C VAL A 32 16.69 6.32 -9.21
N PRO A 33 17.05 7.39 -9.95
CA PRO A 33 17.33 8.68 -9.33
C PRO A 33 16.15 9.20 -8.50
N ALA A 34 16.44 9.65 -7.27
CA ALA A 34 15.44 9.99 -6.27
C ALA A 34 14.39 11.01 -6.76
N HIS A 35 14.82 12.00 -7.54
CA HIS A 35 13.99 13.07 -8.07
C HIS A 35 12.92 12.62 -9.08
N VAL A 36 13.05 11.42 -9.65
CA VAL A 36 12.01 10.80 -10.51
C VAL A 36 11.34 9.59 -9.86
N TYR A 37 11.82 9.13 -8.71
CA TYR A 37 11.20 8.08 -7.90
C TYR A 37 10.26 8.67 -6.83
N VAL A 38 9.43 9.63 -7.26
CA VAL A 38 8.42 10.32 -6.43
C VAL A 38 7.09 10.34 -7.17
N PHE A 39 6.00 10.64 -6.45
CA PHE A 39 4.71 10.83 -7.10
C PHE A 39 4.74 12.15 -7.88
N PRO A 40 4.22 12.22 -9.11
CA PRO A 40 4.24 13.44 -9.92
C PRO A 40 3.60 14.66 -9.24
N TRP A 41 2.69 14.45 -8.30
CA TRP A 41 2.01 15.49 -7.52
C TRP A 41 2.59 15.71 -6.12
N GLU A 42 3.58 14.91 -5.70
CA GLU A 42 4.23 15.01 -4.39
C GLU A 42 5.76 14.96 -4.54
N PRO A 43 6.38 15.97 -5.16
CA PRO A 43 7.84 16.02 -5.28
C PRO A 43 8.50 16.11 -3.90
N ASN A 44 9.69 15.50 -3.75
CA ASN A 44 10.46 15.58 -2.52
C ASN A 44 11.87 16.15 -2.78
N PRO A 45 12.11 17.44 -2.46
CA PRO A 45 13.44 18.05 -2.59
C PRO A 45 14.39 17.67 -1.45
N ASP A 46 13.89 17.00 -0.41
CA ASP A 46 14.62 16.77 0.85
C ASP A 46 15.38 15.42 0.88
N PHE A 47 15.52 14.72 -0.27
CA PHE A 47 16.37 13.53 -0.32
C PHE A 47 17.86 13.91 -0.20
N ASP A 48 18.61 13.22 0.64
CA ASP A 48 20.01 13.57 0.95
C ASP A 48 20.98 13.14 -0.15
N SER A 49 20.55 12.24 -1.05
CA SER A 49 21.40 11.61 -2.05
C SER A 49 20.70 11.46 -3.40
N PHE A 50 21.51 11.38 -4.48
CA PHE A 50 20.98 11.18 -5.84
C PHE A 50 20.20 9.86 -5.98
N TYR A 51 20.65 8.81 -5.29
CA TYR A 51 19.92 7.56 -5.10
C TYR A 51 19.44 7.50 -3.66
N ALA A 52 18.14 7.54 -3.46
CA ALA A 52 17.56 7.52 -2.12
C ALA A 52 17.71 6.14 -1.48
N THR A 53 17.99 6.14 -0.19
CA THR A 53 18.04 4.93 0.63
C THR A 53 16.64 4.39 0.90
N GLY A 54 16.54 3.10 1.24
CA GLY A 54 15.26 2.51 1.61
C GLY A 54 14.53 3.23 2.75
N PRO A 55 15.20 3.60 3.85
CA PRO A 55 14.60 4.39 4.93
C PRO A 55 14.07 5.76 4.49
N GLU A 56 14.79 6.48 3.62
CA GLU A 56 14.32 7.77 3.09
C GLU A 56 13.04 7.61 2.26
N ILE A 57 13.00 6.61 1.38
CA ILE A 57 11.83 6.37 0.54
C ILE A 57 10.64 5.93 1.40
N TRP A 58 10.87 5.07 2.40
CA TRP A 58 9.82 4.69 3.34
C TRP A 58 9.27 5.91 4.11
N ALA A 59 10.14 6.78 4.60
CA ALA A 59 9.74 8.01 5.27
C ALA A 59 8.92 8.93 4.35
N TYR A 60 9.32 9.07 3.09
CA TYR A 60 8.58 9.81 2.07
C TYR A 60 7.18 9.23 1.83
N ILE A 61 7.05 7.90 1.70
CA ILE A 61 5.75 7.23 1.54
C ILE A 61 4.86 7.49 2.74
N ARG A 62 5.36 7.29 3.97
CA ARG A 62 4.58 7.56 5.18
C ARG A 62 4.12 9.01 5.28
N LYS A 63 5.01 9.97 5.03
CA LYS A 63 4.68 11.41 5.02
C LYS A 63 3.54 11.71 4.04
N THR A 64 3.61 11.10 2.85
CA THR A 64 2.56 11.23 1.82
C THR A 64 1.25 10.62 2.29
N THR A 65 1.25 9.38 2.80
CA THR A 65 0.07 8.71 3.33
C THR A 65 -0.64 9.56 4.38
N THR A 66 0.10 10.08 5.37
CA THR A 66 -0.46 10.94 6.42
C THR A 66 -0.98 12.26 5.87
N LYS A 67 -0.28 12.91 4.93
CA LYS A 67 -0.71 14.19 4.33
C LYS A 67 -2.07 14.11 3.66
N TYR A 68 -2.38 12.98 3.04
CA TYR A 68 -3.64 12.75 2.32
C TYR A 68 -4.65 11.93 3.13
N HIS A 69 -4.40 11.69 4.42
CA HIS A 69 -5.28 10.92 5.30
C HIS A 69 -5.62 9.52 4.78
N LEU A 70 -4.70 8.92 4.02
CA LEU A 70 -4.94 7.62 3.39
C LEU A 70 -4.94 6.48 4.40
N ASP A 71 -4.23 6.65 5.52
CA ASP A 71 -4.13 5.69 6.62
C ASP A 71 -5.49 5.37 7.25
N GLU A 72 -6.45 6.30 7.19
CA GLU A 72 -7.82 6.09 7.69
C GLU A 72 -8.56 4.96 6.96
N HIS A 73 -8.18 4.70 5.71
CA HIS A 73 -8.75 3.64 4.87
C HIS A 73 -7.99 2.32 4.96
N VAL A 74 -6.81 2.29 5.59
CA VAL A 74 -5.95 1.11 5.62
C VAL A 74 -6.29 0.19 6.80
N LYS A 75 -6.49 -1.08 6.51
CA LYS A 75 -6.53 -2.16 7.50
C LYS A 75 -5.18 -2.87 7.49
N PHE A 76 -4.30 -2.45 8.40
CA PHE A 76 -2.99 -3.08 8.60
C PHE A 76 -3.10 -4.49 9.20
N ASN A 77 -1.99 -5.24 9.09
CA ASN A 77 -1.87 -6.63 9.53
C ASN A 77 -2.95 -7.53 8.93
N SER A 78 -3.41 -7.21 7.72
CA SER A 78 -4.54 -7.83 7.05
C SER A 78 -4.11 -8.31 5.67
N ARG A 79 -3.93 -9.62 5.51
CA ARG A 79 -3.50 -10.24 4.25
C ARG A 79 -4.72 -10.75 3.50
N VAL A 80 -4.97 -10.22 2.31
CA VAL A 80 -5.92 -10.84 1.37
C VAL A 80 -5.32 -12.17 0.91
N ILE A 81 -6.03 -13.28 1.16
CA ILE A 81 -5.60 -14.63 0.79
C ILE A 81 -6.41 -15.21 -0.38
N GLU A 82 -7.59 -14.66 -0.66
CA GLU A 82 -8.44 -15.08 -1.77
C GLU A 82 -9.31 -13.89 -2.23
N SER A 83 -9.56 -13.82 -3.54
CA SER A 83 -10.53 -12.91 -4.15
C SER A 83 -11.23 -13.63 -5.29
N VAL A 84 -12.54 -13.78 -5.22
CA VAL A 84 -13.36 -14.52 -6.20
C VAL A 84 -14.52 -13.63 -6.66
N TRP A 85 -14.69 -13.50 -7.96
CA TRP A 85 -15.86 -12.84 -8.53
C TRP A 85 -17.09 -13.77 -8.47
N ASP A 86 -18.23 -13.22 -8.06
CA ASP A 86 -19.52 -13.89 -8.04
C ASP A 86 -20.49 -13.18 -8.99
N ASP A 87 -20.81 -13.85 -10.10
CA ASP A 87 -21.72 -13.31 -11.12
C ASP A 87 -23.15 -13.10 -10.62
N SER A 88 -23.59 -13.86 -9.61
CA SER A 88 -24.97 -13.78 -9.11
C SER A 88 -25.23 -12.51 -8.31
N THR A 89 -24.22 -12.06 -7.56
CA THR A 89 -24.25 -10.81 -6.78
C THR A 89 -23.58 -9.66 -7.52
N SER A 90 -22.82 -9.97 -8.59
CA SER A 90 -21.96 -9.02 -9.30
C SER A 90 -20.97 -8.33 -8.36
N LYS A 91 -20.35 -9.10 -7.48
CA LYS A 91 -19.39 -8.63 -6.48
C LYS A 91 -18.15 -9.51 -6.40
N TRP A 92 -17.06 -8.93 -5.93
CA TRP A 92 -15.90 -9.66 -5.43
C TRP A 92 -16.14 -10.10 -4.00
N HIS A 93 -15.96 -11.39 -3.72
CA HIS A 93 -15.81 -11.93 -2.37
C HIS A 93 -14.33 -12.01 -2.03
N VAL A 94 -13.95 -11.46 -0.89
CA VAL A 94 -12.55 -11.32 -0.46
C VAL A 94 -12.36 -12.01 0.89
N LYS A 95 -11.39 -12.92 0.99
CA LYS A 95 -10.96 -13.51 2.25
C LYS A 95 -9.72 -12.80 2.75
N VAL A 96 -9.78 -12.30 3.97
CA VAL A 96 -8.71 -11.57 4.63
C VAL A 96 -8.28 -12.32 5.89
N GLU A 97 -7.03 -12.73 5.94
CA GLU A 97 -6.39 -13.24 7.15
C GLU A 97 -5.91 -12.06 8.01
N ARG A 98 -6.40 -11.99 9.26
CA ARG A 98 -5.98 -10.98 10.24
C ARG A 98 -5.93 -11.62 11.63
N ASN A 99 -4.78 -11.52 12.30
CA ASN A 99 -4.57 -12.09 13.64
C ASN A 99 -4.95 -13.58 13.74
N GLY A 100 -4.69 -14.38 12.70
CA GLY A 100 -5.03 -15.81 12.64
C GLY A 100 -6.52 -16.11 12.41
N GLN A 101 -7.35 -15.10 12.17
CA GLN A 101 -8.76 -15.26 11.82
C GLN A 101 -9.00 -14.93 10.34
N ILE A 102 -9.98 -15.60 9.74
CA ILE A 102 -10.45 -15.29 8.39
C ILE A 102 -11.67 -14.40 8.47
N ILE A 103 -11.55 -13.21 7.91
CA ILE A 103 -12.62 -12.23 7.74
C ILE A 103 -13.09 -12.33 6.28
N GLN A 104 -14.41 -12.40 6.09
CA GLN A 104 -15.03 -12.29 4.76
C GLN A 104 -15.39 -10.83 4.54
N ASP A 105 -15.10 -10.33 3.35
CA ASP A 105 -15.53 -8.99 2.90
C ASP A 105 -15.99 -9.05 1.43
N GLU A 106 -16.66 -8.00 0.98
CA GLU A 106 -17.12 -7.87 -0.41
C GLU A 106 -16.83 -6.49 -1.00
N ALA A 107 -16.63 -6.43 -2.32
CA ALA A 107 -16.41 -5.17 -3.03
C ALA A 107 -16.99 -5.19 -4.44
N ASP A 108 -17.53 -4.05 -4.89
CA ASP A 108 -17.98 -3.89 -6.28
C ASP A 108 -16.79 -3.78 -7.26
N VAL A 109 -15.67 -3.22 -6.79
CA VAL A 109 -14.43 -3.05 -7.57
C VAL A 109 -13.24 -3.51 -6.73
N LEU A 110 -12.38 -4.33 -7.34
CA LEU A 110 -11.13 -4.78 -6.73
C LEU A 110 -9.93 -4.24 -7.51
N VAL A 111 -9.02 -3.57 -6.80
CA VAL A 111 -7.75 -3.07 -7.36
C VAL A 111 -6.60 -3.81 -6.69
N ASN A 112 -5.78 -4.50 -7.49
CA ASN A 112 -4.62 -5.21 -6.96
C ASN A 112 -3.37 -4.33 -6.99
N GLY A 113 -2.85 -4.01 -5.79
CA GLY A 113 -1.60 -3.27 -5.58
C GLY A 113 -0.51 -4.10 -4.88
N SER A 114 -0.51 -5.43 -4.96
CA SER A 114 0.38 -6.31 -4.17
C SER A 114 1.84 -6.35 -4.62
N GLY A 115 2.22 -5.54 -5.62
CA GLY A 115 3.57 -5.52 -6.19
C GLY A 115 3.83 -6.67 -7.17
N ILE A 116 4.99 -6.61 -7.84
CA ILE A 116 5.38 -7.56 -8.89
C ILE A 116 6.50 -8.52 -8.47
N LEU A 117 7.25 -8.18 -7.42
CA LEU A 117 8.36 -8.96 -6.91
C LEU A 117 7.87 -9.82 -5.74
N LYS A 118 8.09 -11.12 -5.83
CA LYS A 118 7.71 -12.11 -4.82
C LYS A 118 8.89 -12.52 -3.97
#